data_AF-A0A7X9WPE3-F1
#
_entry.id   AF-A0A7X9WPE3-F1
#
_cell.length_a   1.000
_cell.length_b   1.000
_cell.length_c   1.000
_cell.angle_alpha   90.00
_cell.angle_beta   90.00
_cell.angle_gamma   90.00
#
_symmetry.space_group_name_H-M   'P 1'
#
loop_
_entity.id
_entity.type
_entity.pdbx_description
1 polymer ?
#
loop_
_entity_poly.entity_id
_entity_poly.type
_entity_poly.pdbx_seq_one_letter_code
_entity_poly.pdbx_strand_id
1 'polypeptide(L)'
;MWLKAVVQPFLNLSVRLSSAHEAHLYERPGRWMPATEQAALTAALREVAERSLPGGQLDYGVFLAGSGALDRTVIMLIRERQTGRPVAFNALAVLDVTHRGRAETVTHLGLVLIDPETRGKGFSWALYGMTTLLLFVRNQLRPFWISSVTQVPAVVGLVCEGFSNVFPSPAAGAVRRFDHLALARQIMQRHRAAFGVSDDVRFDETRFVIEDAYRGGSDHLKKRFDAAPKHREAIYNEFCEATLDYDRGDDVLQIGEMNLAAARRYLLQDVPRHSLPAMLGAALFLLVQRAVLPAIYWLSPGRRWGRLRPWREEPDV
;
A
#
# COMPACT_ATOMS: atom_id res chain seq x y z
N MET A 1 14.94 -22.83 8.17
CA MET A 1 13.85 -21.83 8.05
C MET A 1 14.34 -20.51 7.46
N TRP A 2 15.39 -19.89 8.01
CA TRP A 2 15.92 -18.58 7.56
C TRP A 2 16.55 -18.57 6.14
N LEU A 3 17.24 -19.64 5.72
CA LEU A 3 17.81 -19.73 4.36
C LEU A 3 16.76 -19.72 3.23
N LYS A 4 15.56 -20.28 3.46
CA LYS A 4 14.47 -20.22 2.47
C LYS A 4 13.92 -18.81 2.32
N ALA A 5 13.81 -18.07 3.42
CA ALA A 5 13.33 -16.68 3.41
C ALA A 5 14.29 -15.73 2.65
N VAL A 6 15.59 -16.04 2.60
CA VAL A 6 16.62 -15.26 1.90
C VAL A 6 16.61 -15.46 0.37
N VAL A 7 16.01 -16.53 -0.14
CA VAL A 7 15.98 -16.82 -1.60
C VAL A 7 14.60 -16.55 -2.20
N GLN A 8 13.59 -16.23 -1.38
CA GLN A 8 12.24 -16.01 -1.88
C GLN A 8 12.14 -14.74 -2.75
N PRO A 9 11.48 -14.84 -3.92
CA PRO A 9 11.32 -13.70 -4.82
C PRO A 9 10.35 -12.66 -4.27
N PHE A 10 9.52 -12.99 -3.28
CA PHE A 10 8.55 -12.11 -2.65
C PHE A 10 8.78 -12.01 -1.14
N LEU A 11 8.43 -10.88 -0.54
CA LEU A 11 8.45 -10.70 0.91
C LEU A 11 7.41 -11.58 1.58
N ASN A 12 7.90 -12.30 2.58
CA ASN A 12 7.10 -12.98 3.58
C ASN A 12 7.82 -12.80 4.92
N LEU A 13 7.39 -11.84 5.72
CA LEU A 13 8.10 -11.41 6.94
C LEU A 13 7.14 -11.21 8.11
N SER A 14 7.52 -11.75 9.27
CA SER A 14 6.89 -11.47 10.57
C SER A 14 7.66 -10.39 11.31
N VAL A 15 6.95 -9.38 11.83
CA VAL A 15 7.50 -8.33 12.68
C VAL A 15 6.69 -8.23 13.96
N ARG A 16 7.36 -8.40 15.10
CA ARG A 16 6.73 -8.21 16.40
C ARG A 16 6.52 -6.72 16.65
N LEU A 17 5.27 -6.30 16.79
CA LEU A 17 4.92 -4.91 17.10
C LEU A 17 4.93 -4.64 18.61
N SER A 18 4.52 -5.63 19.42
CA SER A 18 4.48 -5.51 20.88
C SER A 18 4.54 -6.90 21.55
N SER A 19 4.34 -6.97 22.87
CA SER A 19 4.11 -8.25 23.56
C SER A 19 2.85 -8.95 23.10
N ALA A 20 1.81 -8.19 22.73
CA ALA A 20 0.49 -8.71 22.40
C ALA A 20 0.23 -8.86 20.89
N HIS A 21 0.96 -8.15 20.01
CA HIS A 21 0.65 -8.11 18.58
C HIS A 21 1.86 -8.39 17.69
N GLU A 22 1.60 -9.03 16.55
CA GLU A 22 2.55 -9.33 15.49
C GLU A 22 1.96 -8.93 14.14
N ALA A 23 2.79 -8.37 13.27
CA ALA A 23 2.45 -8.04 11.89
C ALA A 23 3.09 -9.06 10.94
N HIS A 24 2.35 -9.52 9.95
CA HIS A 24 2.82 -10.36 8.87
C HIS A 24 2.69 -9.63 7.53
N LEU A 25 3.79 -9.47 6.81
CA LEU A 25 3.85 -8.89 5.49
C LEU A 25 3.89 -9.97 4.41
N TYR A 26 2.92 -9.97 3.52
CA TYR A 26 2.80 -10.83 2.35
C TYR A 26 2.89 -9.97 1.08
N GLU A 27 3.97 -10.07 0.32
CA GLU A 27 4.04 -9.45 -1.01
C GLU A 27 3.52 -10.44 -2.06
N ARG A 28 2.49 -10.01 -2.82
CA ARG A 28 1.93 -10.73 -3.96
C ARG A 28 1.65 -12.22 -3.66
N PRO A 29 0.89 -12.56 -2.60
CA PRO A 29 0.67 -13.94 -2.20
C PRO A 29 0.07 -14.81 -3.31
N GLY A 30 -0.69 -14.24 -4.25
CA GLY A 30 -1.22 -14.98 -5.41
C GLY A 30 -0.15 -15.66 -6.28
N ARG A 31 1.10 -15.14 -6.25
CA ARG A 31 2.22 -15.62 -7.06
C ARG A 31 3.01 -16.78 -6.45
N TRP A 32 2.81 -17.10 -5.17
CA TRP A 32 3.65 -18.09 -4.47
C TRP A 32 2.95 -18.87 -3.37
N MET A 33 1.87 -18.34 -2.80
CA MET A 33 1.13 -18.97 -1.71
C MET A 33 0.18 -20.04 -2.27
N PRO A 34 0.06 -21.24 -1.67
CA PRO A 34 -0.93 -22.24 -2.07
C PRO A 34 -2.36 -21.70 -1.99
N ALA A 35 -3.27 -22.20 -2.85
CA ALA A 35 -4.65 -21.72 -2.92
C ALA A 35 -5.41 -21.83 -1.58
N THR A 36 -5.13 -22.88 -0.78
CA THR A 36 -5.70 -23.06 0.56
C THR A 36 -5.26 -21.98 1.54
N GLU A 37 -3.98 -21.61 1.50
CA GLU A 37 -3.43 -20.52 2.31
C GLU A 37 -3.92 -19.15 1.84
N GLN A 38 -4.08 -18.94 0.53
CA GLN A 38 -4.68 -17.72 -0.03
C GLN A 38 -6.13 -17.55 0.43
N ALA A 39 -6.91 -18.65 0.47
CA ALA A 39 -8.27 -18.64 0.98
C ALA A 39 -8.31 -18.30 2.48
N ALA A 40 -7.41 -18.88 3.28
CA ALA A 40 -7.31 -18.56 4.71
C ALA A 40 -6.88 -17.10 4.96
N LEU A 41 -5.94 -16.57 4.16
CA LEU A 41 -5.55 -15.16 4.22
C LEU A 41 -6.75 -14.26 3.91
N THR A 42 -7.46 -14.54 2.81
CA THR A 42 -8.64 -13.76 2.40
C THR A 42 -9.74 -13.81 3.45
N ALA A 43 -9.99 -14.97 4.07
CA ALA A 43 -10.94 -15.12 5.16
C ALA A 43 -10.56 -14.26 6.38
N ALA A 44 -9.28 -14.21 6.74
CA ALA A 44 -8.80 -13.36 7.83
C ALA A 44 -8.97 -11.86 7.53
N LEU A 45 -8.79 -11.44 6.26
CA LEU A 45 -9.07 -10.07 5.85
C LEU A 45 -10.57 -9.74 5.94
N ARG A 46 -11.43 -10.68 5.51
CA ARG A 46 -12.89 -10.52 5.61
C ARG A 46 -13.35 -10.39 7.07
N GLU A 47 -12.80 -11.20 7.97
CA GLU A 47 -13.11 -11.15 9.41
C GLU A 47 -12.83 -9.76 10.01
N VAL A 48 -11.71 -9.12 9.63
CA VAL A 48 -11.43 -7.74 10.04
C VAL A 48 -12.40 -6.76 9.38
N ALA A 49 -12.67 -6.92 8.08
CA ALA A 49 -13.56 -6.02 7.35
C ALA A 49 -14.99 -6.00 7.89
N GLU A 50 -15.56 -7.18 8.15
CA GLU A 50 -16.91 -7.35 8.70
C GLU A 50 -17.06 -6.68 10.07
N ARG A 51 -16.04 -6.74 10.93
CA ARG A 51 -16.04 -6.02 12.21
C ARG A 51 -15.85 -4.51 12.07
N SER A 52 -15.09 -4.08 11.07
CA SER A 52 -14.79 -2.66 10.85
C SER A 52 -15.90 -1.88 10.15
N LEU A 53 -16.76 -2.55 9.38
CA LEU A 53 -17.76 -1.95 8.50
C LEU A 53 -19.18 -2.44 8.87
N PRO A 54 -19.96 -1.66 9.64
CA PRO A 54 -21.27 -2.08 10.18
C PRO A 54 -22.40 -2.21 9.15
N GLY A 55 -22.10 -2.41 7.85
CA GLY A 55 -23.10 -2.33 6.78
C GLY A 55 -22.87 -3.17 5.53
N GLY A 56 -21.76 -3.90 5.36
CA GLY A 56 -21.66 -4.82 4.22
C GLY A 56 -20.26 -5.23 3.80
N GLN A 57 -20.25 -6.25 2.94
CA GLN A 57 -19.07 -6.85 2.33
C GLN A 57 -18.48 -5.88 1.30
N LEU A 58 -17.16 -5.86 1.20
CA LEU A 58 -16.48 -5.17 0.11
C LEU A 58 -16.37 -6.12 -1.07
N ASP A 59 -16.71 -5.64 -2.27
CA ASP A 59 -16.74 -6.46 -3.49
C ASP A 59 -15.68 -6.03 -4.52
N TYR A 60 -14.53 -5.57 -4.03
CA TYR A 60 -13.40 -5.16 -4.86
C TYR A 60 -12.06 -5.66 -4.32
N GLY A 61 -11.01 -5.54 -5.14
CA GLY A 61 -9.64 -5.89 -4.75
C GLY A 61 -9.52 -7.32 -4.24
N VAL A 62 -8.91 -7.49 -3.06
CA VAL A 62 -8.68 -8.80 -2.43
C VAL A 62 -9.96 -9.54 -2.02
N PHE A 63 -11.11 -8.87 -2.03
CA PHE A 63 -12.40 -9.47 -1.69
C PHE A 63 -13.17 -9.98 -2.91
N LEU A 64 -12.83 -9.50 -4.11
CA LEU A 64 -13.44 -9.98 -5.34
C LEU A 64 -12.84 -11.32 -5.74
N ALA A 65 -13.63 -12.38 -5.65
CA ALA A 65 -13.22 -13.74 -6.02
C ALA A 65 -12.80 -13.81 -7.50
N GLY A 66 -11.73 -14.55 -7.80
CA GLY A 66 -11.24 -14.73 -9.17
C GLY A 66 -10.60 -13.50 -9.82
N SER A 67 -10.51 -12.35 -9.13
CA SER A 67 -9.93 -11.10 -9.66
C SER A 67 -8.41 -11.16 -9.93
N GLY A 68 -7.72 -12.17 -9.39
CA GLY A 68 -6.27 -12.20 -9.34
C GLY A 68 -5.68 -11.01 -8.57
N ALA A 69 -6.43 -10.37 -7.66
CA ALA A 69 -5.93 -9.23 -6.90
C ALA A 69 -4.72 -9.60 -6.03
N LEU A 70 -4.68 -10.82 -5.50
CA LEU A 70 -3.57 -11.32 -4.68
C LEU A 70 -2.23 -11.39 -5.43
N ASP A 71 -2.23 -11.45 -6.77
CA ASP A 71 -1.01 -11.43 -7.60
C ASP A 71 -0.30 -10.08 -7.57
N ARG A 72 -1.04 -9.03 -7.23
CA ARG A 72 -0.65 -7.63 -7.35
C ARG A 72 -0.91 -6.84 -6.06
N THR A 73 -1.03 -7.52 -4.93
CA THR A 73 -1.27 -6.86 -3.63
C THR A 73 -0.15 -7.15 -2.64
N VAL A 74 0.26 -6.15 -1.89
CA VAL A 74 1.09 -6.28 -0.68
C VAL A 74 0.18 -6.15 0.53
N ILE A 75 0.16 -7.16 1.39
CA ILE A 75 -0.75 -7.24 2.54
C ILE A 75 0.07 -7.25 3.82
N MET A 76 -0.18 -6.32 4.73
CA MET A 76 0.25 -6.41 6.12
C MET A 76 -0.95 -6.77 6.97
N LEU A 77 -0.89 -7.91 7.64
CA LEU A 77 -1.93 -8.40 8.53
C LEU A 77 -1.41 -8.40 9.97
N ILE A 78 -2.10 -7.71 10.86
CA ILE A 78 -1.80 -7.67 12.29
C ILE A 78 -2.68 -8.68 13.01
N ARG A 79 -2.05 -9.53 13.83
CA ARG A 79 -2.71 -10.54 14.67
C ARG A 79 -2.36 -10.36 16.14
N GLU A 80 -3.29 -10.76 16.99
CA GLU A 80 -3.01 -11.01 18.41
C GLU A 80 -2.14 -12.26 18.56
N ARG A 81 -1.08 -12.18 19.37
CA ARG A 81 -0.11 -13.27 19.53
C ARG A 81 -0.64 -14.45 20.35
N GLN A 82 -1.56 -14.19 21.27
CA GLN A 82 -2.12 -15.24 22.14
C GLN A 82 -3.19 -16.07 21.41
N THR A 83 -4.06 -15.40 20.66
CA THR A 83 -5.24 -16.01 20.04
C THR A 83 -5.06 -16.28 18.54
N GLY A 84 -4.11 -15.61 17.89
CA GLY A 84 -3.96 -15.62 16.43
C GLY A 84 -5.02 -14.78 15.69
N ARG A 85 -5.95 -14.14 16.43
CA ARG A 85 -7.07 -13.37 15.88
C ARG A 85 -6.54 -12.20 15.03
N PRO A 86 -7.00 -12.03 13.77
CA PRO A 86 -6.64 -10.87 12.96
C PRO A 86 -7.36 -9.62 13.47
N VAL A 87 -6.65 -8.51 13.66
CA VAL A 87 -7.21 -7.28 14.25
C VAL A 87 -7.10 -6.05 13.36
N ALA A 88 -6.19 -6.06 12.39
CA ALA A 88 -6.06 -4.98 11.43
C ALA A 88 -5.31 -5.45 10.19
N PHE A 89 -5.52 -4.79 9.06
CA PHE A 89 -4.70 -5.01 7.88
C PHE A 89 -4.57 -3.76 7.01
N ASN A 90 -3.54 -3.75 6.17
CA ASN A 90 -3.48 -2.93 4.97
C ASN A 90 -3.43 -3.84 3.72
N ALA A 91 -3.93 -3.35 2.60
CA ALA A 91 -3.85 -4.04 1.31
C ALA A 91 -3.46 -3.03 0.22
N LEU A 92 -2.18 -3.06 -0.17
CA LEU A 92 -1.58 -2.11 -1.11
C LEU A 92 -1.57 -2.73 -2.51
N ALA A 93 -2.31 -2.16 -3.44
CA ALA A 93 -2.29 -2.61 -4.83
C ALA A 93 -1.04 -2.09 -5.56
N VAL A 94 -0.42 -2.95 -6.37
CA VAL A 94 0.71 -2.60 -7.23
C VAL A 94 0.20 -2.37 -8.64
N LEU A 95 0.29 -1.13 -9.11
CA LEU A 95 -0.30 -0.68 -10.36
C LEU A 95 0.77 -0.52 -11.43
N ASP A 96 0.72 -1.33 -12.48
CA ASP A 96 1.69 -1.25 -13.57
C ASP A 96 1.44 -0.02 -14.45
N VAL A 97 2.46 0.83 -14.61
CA VAL A 97 2.41 2.07 -15.37
C VAL A 97 3.55 2.17 -16.38
N THR A 98 3.36 2.98 -17.42
CA THR A 98 4.44 3.41 -18.30
C THR A 98 4.81 4.83 -17.93
N HIS A 99 5.95 4.99 -17.26
CA HIS A 99 6.45 6.29 -16.84
C HIS A 99 7.72 6.62 -17.62
N ARG A 100 7.72 7.76 -18.32
CA ARG A 100 8.85 8.24 -19.14
C ARG A 100 9.39 7.17 -20.11
N GLY A 101 8.48 6.43 -20.74
CA GLY A 101 8.79 5.36 -21.70
C GLY A 101 9.31 4.05 -21.08
N ARG A 102 9.25 3.90 -19.75
CA ARG A 102 9.67 2.69 -19.03
C ARG A 102 8.51 2.07 -18.28
N ALA A 103 8.50 0.74 -18.21
CA ALA A 103 7.60 0.02 -17.31
C ALA A 103 8.02 0.30 -15.86
N GLU A 104 7.10 0.86 -15.09
CA GLU A 104 7.26 1.19 -13.68
C GLU A 104 6.00 0.74 -12.91
N THR A 105 6.03 0.86 -11.59
CA THR A 105 4.88 0.53 -10.74
C THR A 105 4.57 1.69 -9.82
N VAL A 106 3.28 1.91 -9.57
CA VAL A 106 2.78 2.79 -8.49
C VAL A 106 2.22 1.90 -7.38
N THR A 107 2.69 2.10 -6.16
CA THR A 107 2.14 1.42 -4.99
C THR A 107 0.95 2.22 -4.47
N HIS A 108 -0.26 1.74 -4.73
CA HIS A 108 -1.47 2.31 -4.16
C HIS A 108 -1.59 1.90 -2.69
N LEU A 109 -1.71 2.89 -1.79
CA LEU A 109 -1.77 2.67 -0.34
C LEU A 109 -3.00 1.86 0.07
N GLY A 110 -4.05 1.91 -0.74
CA GLY A 110 -5.16 0.98 -0.70
C GLY A 110 -5.95 1.00 0.60
N LEU A 111 -6.55 -0.15 0.90
CA LEU A 111 -7.48 -0.28 2.00
C LEU A 111 -6.76 -0.55 3.32
N VAL A 112 -7.12 0.21 4.35
CA VAL A 112 -6.69 -0.04 5.73
C VAL A 112 -7.91 -0.17 6.62
N LEU A 113 -8.04 -1.32 7.28
CA LEU A 113 -9.11 -1.58 8.23
C LEU A 113 -8.52 -2.01 9.57
N ILE A 114 -9.10 -1.47 10.63
CA ILE A 114 -8.74 -1.74 12.03
C ILE A 114 -10.02 -2.10 12.76
N ASP A 115 -10.02 -3.26 13.40
CA ASP A 115 -11.08 -3.71 14.30
C ASP A 115 -11.40 -2.60 15.31
N PRO A 116 -12.67 -2.14 15.40
CA PRO A 116 -13.07 -1.06 16.30
C PRO A 116 -12.59 -1.24 17.74
N GLU A 117 -12.58 -2.48 18.26
CA GLU A 117 -12.14 -2.81 19.63
C GLU A 117 -10.64 -2.58 19.85
N THR A 118 -9.87 -2.46 18.77
CA THR A 118 -8.42 -2.33 18.79
C THR A 118 -7.92 -0.98 18.24
N ARG A 119 -8.84 -0.08 17.86
CA ARG A 119 -8.48 1.30 17.47
C ARG A 119 -7.81 2.02 18.63
N GLY A 120 -6.91 2.95 18.30
CA GLY A 120 -6.14 3.70 19.31
C GLY A 120 -4.94 2.95 19.90
N LYS A 121 -4.72 1.66 19.58
CA LYS A 121 -3.51 0.91 19.96
C LYS A 121 -2.25 1.29 19.16
N GLY A 122 -2.32 2.36 18.36
CA GLY A 122 -1.19 2.88 17.60
C GLY A 122 -0.73 1.98 16.46
N PHE A 123 -1.62 1.32 15.72
CA PHE A 123 -1.21 0.50 14.56
C PHE A 123 -0.94 1.29 13.28
N SER A 124 -1.33 2.57 13.21
CA SER A 124 -1.23 3.38 12.00
C SER A 124 0.20 3.48 11.45
N TRP A 125 1.21 3.61 12.32
CA TRP A 125 2.62 3.64 11.86
C TRP A 125 2.99 2.32 11.15
N ALA A 126 2.55 1.17 11.68
CA ALA A 126 2.81 -0.13 11.06
C ALA A 126 2.03 -0.29 9.74
N LEU A 127 0.75 0.04 9.73
CA LEU A 127 -0.13 -0.16 8.58
C LEU A 127 0.15 0.80 7.42
N TYR A 128 0.72 1.98 7.64
CA TYR A 128 0.98 2.92 6.53
C TYR A 128 2.47 3.08 6.24
N GLY A 129 3.29 3.24 7.28
CA GLY A 129 4.69 3.60 7.10
C GLY A 129 5.64 2.41 7.12
N MET A 130 5.43 1.40 7.98
CA MET A 130 6.31 0.23 8.04
C MET A 130 6.29 -0.51 6.70
N THR A 131 5.10 -0.75 6.16
CA THR A 131 4.96 -1.46 4.88
C THR A 131 5.69 -0.73 3.76
N THR A 132 5.47 0.59 3.62
CA THR A 132 6.11 1.38 2.56
C THR A 132 7.61 1.55 2.76
N LEU A 133 8.09 1.62 4.00
CA LEU A 133 9.52 1.61 4.31
C LEU A 133 10.19 0.26 3.99
N LEU A 134 9.55 -0.86 4.34
CA LEU A 134 10.09 -2.18 4.00
C LEU A 134 10.14 -2.38 2.48
N LEU A 135 9.14 -1.88 1.75
CA LEU A 135 9.16 -1.84 0.28
C LEU A 135 10.27 -0.93 -0.25
N PHE A 136 10.54 0.21 0.38
CA PHE A 136 11.64 1.11 0.02
C PHE A 136 13.01 0.45 0.20
N VAL A 137 13.24 -0.19 1.35
CA VAL A 137 14.47 -0.94 1.63
C VAL A 137 14.61 -2.10 0.65
N ARG A 138 13.54 -2.85 0.43
CA ARG A 138 13.49 -3.90 -0.58
C ARG A 138 13.84 -3.35 -1.96
N ASN A 139 13.38 -2.16 -2.31
CA ASN A 139 13.71 -1.49 -3.57
C ASN A 139 15.12 -0.86 -3.59
N GLN A 140 16.03 -1.27 -2.68
CA GLN A 140 17.40 -0.75 -2.57
C GLN A 140 17.45 0.75 -2.31
N LEU A 141 16.50 1.27 -1.51
CA LEU A 141 16.38 2.70 -1.22
C LEU A 141 16.19 3.55 -2.48
N ARG A 142 15.72 2.94 -3.57
CA ARG A 142 15.34 3.67 -4.79
C ARG A 142 13.94 4.23 -4.62
N PRO A 143 13.73 5.51 -4.97
CA PRO A 143 12.41 6.11 -4.90
C PRO A 143 11.38 5.33 -5.70
N PHE A 144 10.14 5.31 -5.21
CA PHE A 144 9.01 4.76 -5.95
C PHE A 144 7.76 5.63 -5.73
N TRP A 145 6.85 5.55 -6.70
CA TRP A 145 5.61 6.30 -6.69
C TRP A 145 4.56 5.63 -5.80
N ILE A 146 3.82 6.46 -5.07
CA ILE A 146 2.63 6.02 -4.33
C ILE A 146 1.39 6.70 -4.87
N SER A 147 0.24 6.07 -4.64
CA SER A 147 -1.06 6.73 -4.79
C SER A 147 -1.96 6.46 -3.61
N SER A 148 -2.90 7.37 -3.35
CA SER A 148 -3.96 7.21 -2.34
C SER A 148 -5.27 7.73 -2.90
N VAL A 149 -6.37 7.06 -2.59
CA VAL A 149 -7.73 7.47 -2.96
C VAL A 149 -8.53 7.52 -1.67
N THR A 150 -9.07 8.69 -1.32
CA THR A 150 -9.80 8.86 -0.06
C THR A 150 -10.62 10.14 -0.02
N GLN A 151 -11.67 10.14 0.79
CA GLN A 151 -12.39 11.34 1.24
C GLN A 151 -12.08 11.70 2.70
N VAL A 152 -11.18 10.97 3.37
CA VAL A 152 -10.95 11.11 4.80
C VAL A 152 -9.83 12.13 5.06
N PRO A 153 -10.09 13.27 5.73
CA PRO A 153 -9.06 14.28 5.97
C PRO A 153 -7.83 13.76 6.71
N ALA A 154 -8.01 12.87 7.68
CA ALA A 154 -6.90 12.26 8.40
C ALA A 154 -5.95 11.47 7.46
N VAL A 155 -6.48 10.82 6.43
CA VAL A 155 -5.69 10.07 5.45
C VAL A 155 -5.01 11.02 4.48
N VAL A 156 -5.69 12.08 4.04
CA VAL A 156 -5.08 13.14 3.20
C VAL A 156 -3.86 13.76 3.90
N GLY A 157 -4.01 14.11 5.18
CA GLY A 157 -2.92 14.62 6.00
C GLY A 157 -1.79 13.61 6.16
N LEU A 158 -2.11 12.35 6.48
CA LEU A 158 -1.13 11.27 6.60
C LEU A 158 -0.28 11.10 5.34
N VAL A 159 -0.89 11.19 4.16
CA VAL A 159 -0.15 11.08 2.89
C VAL A 159 0.76 12.29 2.70
N CYS A 160 0.26 13.51 2.93
CA CYS A 160 1.06 14.73 2.79
C CYS A 160 2.24 14.78 3.77
N GLU A 161 2.05 14.33 5.01
CA GLU A 161 3.08 14.30 6.04
C GLU A 161 4.10 13.17 5.80
N GLY A 162 3.65 12.00 5.33
CA GLY A 162 4.47 10.80 5.18
C GLY A 162 5.29 10.74 3.89
N PHE A 163 4.81 11.32 2.79
CA PHE A 163 5.42 11.17 1.46
C PHE A 163 5.96 12.49 0.91
N SER A 164 6.81 12.41 -0.11
CA SER A 164 7.39 13.58 -0.78
C SER A 164 6.64 13.92 -2.05
N ASN A 165 6.73 15.19 -2.48
CA ASN A 165 6.15 15.66 -3.75
C ASN A 165 4.65 15.33 -3.91
N VAL A 166 3.88 15.36 -2.82
CA VAL A 166 2.47 14.95 -2.84
C VAL A 166 1.61 15.97 -3.57
N PHE A 167 0.76 15.51 -4.49
CA PHE A 167 -0.28 16.31 -5.11
C PHE A 167 -1.57 15.49 -5.32
N PRO A 168 -2.76 16.07 -5.05
CA PRO A 168 -2.96 17.39 -4.47
C PRO A 168 -2.61 17.41 -2.97
N SER A 169 -2.26 18.59 -2.49
CA SER A 169 -1.90 18.86 -1.10
C SER A 169 -2.21 20.33 -0.80
N PRO A 170 -2.74 20.65 0.39
CA PRO A 170 -2.97 22.04 0.76
C PRO A 170 -1.71 22.75 1.29
N ALA A 171 -0.59 22.03 1.42
CA ALA A 171 0.66 22.61 1.87
C ALA A 171 1.15 23.72 0.91
N ALA A 172 1.68 24.81 1.48
CA ALA A 172 2.25 25.90 0.71
C ALA A 172 3.36 25.38 -0.23
N GLY A 173 3.27 25.73 -1.52
CA GLY A 173 4.23 25.29 -2.54
C GLY A 173 3.96 23.90 -3.13
N ALA A 174 2.85 23.23 -2.78
CA ALA A 174 2.41 22.05 -3.50
C ALA A 174 2.02 22.42 -4.94
N VAL A 175 2.69 21.83 -5.93
CA VAL A 175 2.47 22.12 -7.34
C VAL A 175 2.22 20.83 -8.10
N ARG A 176 1.24 20.84 -9.01
CA ARG A 176 1.01 19.75 -9.95
C ARG A 176 2.18 19.66 -10.93
N ARG A 177 2.93 18.55 -10.87
CA ARG A 177 3.95 18.20 -11.85
C ARG A 177 3.35 17.38 -12.98
N PHE A 178 4.06 17.33 -14.11
CA PHE A 178 3.71 16.46 -15.24
C PHE A 178 3.56 15.00 -14.79
N ASP A 179 4.48 14.52 -13.96
CA ASP A 179 4.49 13.14 -13.46
C ASP A 179 3.19 12.80 -12.71
N HIS A 180 2.66 13.73 -11.90
CA HIS A 180 1.39 13.52 -11.18
C HIS A 180 0.23 13.28 -12.14
N LEU A 181 0.09 14.14 -13.16
CA LEU A 181 -0.99 14.04 -14.14
C LEU A 181 -0.85 12.78 -15.01
N ALA A 182 0.37 12.48 -15.46
CA ALA A 182 0.65 11.31 -16.28
C ALA A 182 0.36 9.99 -15.54
N LEU A 183 0.68 9.91 -14.25
CA LEU A 183 0.40 8.74 -13.42
C LEU A 183 -1.09 8.64 -13.08
N ALA A 184 -1.72 9.74 -12.66
CA ALA A 184 -3.15 9.77 -12.34
C ALA A 184 -4.01 9.33 -13.53
N ARG A 185 -3.72 9.82 -14.74
CA ARG A 185 -4.41 9.39 -15.97
C ARG A 185 -4.32 7.89 -16.20
N GLN A 186 -3.14 7.30 -16.04
CA GLN A 186 -2.95 5.87 -16.25
C GLN A 186 -3.63 5.02 -15.17
N ILE A 187 -3.59 5.48 -13.92
CA ILE A 187 -4.31 4.84 -12.81
C ILE A 187 -5.81 4.86 -13.09
N MET A 188 -6.35 6.01 -13.43
CA MET A 188 -7.77 6.14 -13.75
C MET A 188 -8.15 5.45 -15.05
N GLN A 189 -7.25 5.24 -16.01
CA GLN A 189 -7.60 4.53 -17.24
C GLN A 189 -7.61 3.01 -17.06
N ARG A 190 -6.76 2.44 -16.20
CA ARG A 190 -6.47 0.99 -16.18
C ARG A 190 -6.66 0.30 -14.84
N HIS A 191 -6.74 1.06 -13.75
CA HIS A 191 -6.56 0.52 -12.40
C HIS A 191 -7.67 0.92 -11.41
N ARG A 192 -8.80 1.48 -11.87
CA ARG A 192 -9.93 1.89 -11.02
C ARG A 192 -10.49 0.77 -10.14
N ALA A 193 -10.55 -0.44 -10.69
CA ALA A 193 -11.00 -1.63 -9.96
C ALA A 193 -10.14 -1.97 -8.72
N ALA A 194 -8.90 -1.46 -8.65
CA ALA A 194 -8.03 -1.69 -7.49
C ALA A 194 -8.57 -1.02 -6.21
N PHE A 195 -9.42 -0.01 -6.33
CA PHE A 195 -10.02 0.72 -5.21
C PHE A 195 -11.56 0.82 -5.32
N GLY A 196 -12.18 -0.07 -6.10
CA GLY A 196 -13.64 -0.22 -6.13
C GLY A 196 -14.39 0.95 -6.77
N VAL A 197 -13.77 1.60 -7.76
CA VAL A 197 -14.37 2.65 -8.59
C VAL A 197 -14.78 2.05 -9.93
N SER A 198 -15.97 2.40 -10.44
CA SER A 198 -16.49 1.91 -11.71
C SER A 198 -15.88 2.66 -12.93
N ASP A 199 -16.01 2.08 -14.11
CA ASP A 199 -15.43 2.63 -15.34
C ASP A 199 -16.19 3.84 -15.91
N ASP A 200 -17.45 4.05 -15.51
CA ASP A 200 -18.27 5.20 -15.91
C ASP A 200 -18.02 6.46 -15.07
N VAL A 201 -17.33 6.32 -13.94
CA VAL A 201 -17.01 7.43 -13.03
C VAL A 201 -16.05 8.44 -13.65
N ARG A 202 -16.38 9.73 -13.48
CA ARG A 202 -15.58 10.84 -14.01
C ARG A 202 -14.39 11.15 -13.10
N PHE A 203 -13.24 11.41 -13.73
CA PHE A 203 -12.06 11.94 -13.06
C PHE A 203 -11.83 13.40 -13.48
N ASP A 204 -11.87 14.30 -12.50
CA ASP A 204 -11.47 15.70 -12.66
C ASP A 204 -9.95 15.81 -12.56
N GLU A 205 -9.27 15.87 -13.70
CA GLU A 205 -7.81 16.00 -13.78
C GLU A 205 -7.24 17.31 -13.24
N THR A 206 -8.08 18.33 -13.07
CA THR A 206 -7.63 19.63 -12.54
C THR A 206 -7.53 19.56 -11.03
N ARG A 207 -8.57 19.04 -10.38
CA ARG A 207 -8.63 18.90 -8.92
C ARG A 207 -8.09 17.58 -8.38
N PHE A 208 -7.87 16.60 -9.26
CA PHE A 208 -7.56 15.20 -8.91
C PHE A 208 -8.68 14.57 -8.07
N VAL A 209 -9.92 14.82 -8.47
CA VAL A 209 -11.11 14.31 -7.79
C VAL A 209 -11.76 13.24 -8.65
N ILE A 210 -12.06 12.10 -8.03
CA ILE A 210 -12.88 11.04 -8.58
C ILE A 210 -14.31 11.34 -8.14
N GLU A 211 -15.16 11.72 -9.09
CA GLU A 211 -16.54 12.11 -8.78
C GLU A 211 -17.40 10.86 -8.55
N ASP A 212 -18.18 10.82 -7.48
CA ASP A 212 -19.09 9.67 -7.22
C ASP A 212 -18.33 8.32 -7.19
N ALA A 213 -17.22 8.27 -6.44
CA ALA A 213 -16.25 7.17 -6.45
C ALA A 213 -16.80 5.82 -5.95
N TYR A 214 -17.92 5.84 -5.23
CA TYR A 214 -18.46 4.72 -4.48
C TYR A 214 -19.53 3.92 -5.24
N ARG A 215 -19.29 3.66 -6.53
CA ARG A 215 -20.22 2.93 -7.42
C ARG A 215 -19.67 1.60 -7.96
N GLY A 216 -18.51 1.17 -7.45
CA GLY A 216 -17.78 -0.02 -7.93
C GLY A 216 -17.47 -1.05 -6.85
N GLY A 217 -18.33 -1.17 -5.82
CA GLY A 217 -18.17 -2.15 -4.72
C GLY A 217 -17.45 -1.61 -3.49
N SER A 218 -17.18 -0.30 -3.45
CA SER A 218 -16.60 0.43 -2.31
C SER A 218 -17.66 1.13 -1.46
N ASP A 219 -18.95 0.96 -1.77
CA ASP A 219 -20.10 1.74 -1.30
C ASP A 219 -20.17 1.87 0.23
N HIS A 220 -19.83 0.80 0.95
CA HIS A 220 -19.81 0.76 2.42
C HIS A 220 -18.67 1.58 3.06
N LEU A 221 -17.76 2.13 2.26
CA LEU A 221 -16.71 3.04 2.68
C LEU A 221 -17.13 4.51 2.59
N LYS A 222 -18.27 4.81 1.93
CA LYS A 222 -18.76 6.18 1.79
C LYS A 222 -19.05 6.79 3.17
N LYS A 223 -18.53 7.99 3.42
CA LYS A 223 -18.68 8.74 4.67
C LYS A 223 -19.22 10.12 4.35
N ARG A 224 -19.99 10.67 5.28
CA ARG A 224 -20.26 12.11 5.30
C ARG A 224 -19.09 12.84 5.95
N PHE A 225 -18.92 14.13 5.63
CA PHE A 225 -17.81 14.91 6.16
C PHE A 225 -17.76 14.89 7.69
N ASP A 226 -18.90 15.05 8.36
CA ASP A 226 -19.06 15.03 9.83
C ASP A 226 -18.61 13.70 10.47
N ALA A 227 -18.86 12.59 9.80
CA ALA A 227 -18.48 11.25 10.23
C ALA A 227 -17.04 10.85 9.82
N ALA A 228 -16.43 11.57 8.88
CA ALA A 228 -15.08 11.28 8.42
C ALA A 228 -14.04 11.67 9.48
N PRO A 229 -13.07 10.78 9.82
CA PRO A 229 -12.00 11.10 10.74
C PRO A 229 -11.24 12.37 10.35
N LYS A 230 -11.22 13.35 11.25
CA LYS A 230 -10.53 14.62 11.04
C LYS A 230 -9.04 14.49 11.27
N HIS A 231 -8.26 15.26 10.51
CA HIS A 231 -6.86 15.47 10.79
C HIS A 231 -6.70 16.46 11.95
N ARG A 232 -5.60 16.34 12.71
CA ARG A 232 -5.27 17.25 13.82
C ARG A 232 -5.03 18.69 13.36
N GLU A 233 -4.49 18.85 12.15
CA GLU A 233 -4.26 20.14 11.51
C GLU A 233 -5.45 20.50 10.63
N ALA A 234 -6.07 21.66 10.90
CA ALA A 234 -7.31 22.10 10.25
C ALA A 234 -7.19 22.22 8.73
N ILE A 235 -6.00 22.56 8.22
CA ILE A 235 -5.74 22.77 6.79
C ILE A 235 -6.16 21.58 5.91
N TYR A 236 -6.01 20.34 6.40
CA TYR A 236 -6.42 19.15 5.65
C TYR A 236 -7.93 18.91 5.71
N ASN A 237 -8.57 19.31 6.83
CA ASN A 237 -10.02 19.24 6.97
C ASN A 237 -10.69 20.24 6.02
N GLU A 238 -10.23 21.49 6.03
CA GLU A 238 -10.69 22.57 5.16
C GLU A 238 -10.46 22.24 3.68
N PHE A 239 -9.29 21.67 3.35
CA PHE A 239 -8.99 21.22 1.99
C PHE A 239 -10.00 20.20 1.49
N CYS A 240 -10.31 19.17 2.28
CA CYS A 240 -11.25 18.14 1.86
C CYS A 240 -12.67 18.69 1.75
N GLU A 241 -13.11 19.51 2.72
CA GLU A 241 -14.42 20.14 2.72
C GLU A 241 -14.63 21.05 1.50
N ALA A 242 -13.60 21.82 1.12
CA ALA A 242 -13.68 22.71 -0.04
C ALA A 242 -13.55 21.97 -1.39
N THR A 243 -12.90 20.81 -1.41
CA THR A 243 -12.57 20.10 -2.66
C THR A 243 -13.60 19.04 -3.04
N LEU A 244 -14.20 18.37 -2.05
CA LEU A 244 -15.01 17.17 -2.23
C LEU A 244 -16.49 17.43 -2.00
N ASP A 245 -17.33 16.88 -2.88
CA ASP A 245 -18.76 16.71 -2.62
C ASP A 245 -18.98 15.36 -1.90
N TYR A 246 -19.16 15.41 -0.58
CA TYR A 246 -19.39 14.23 0.26
C TYR A 246 -20.77 13.59 0.06
N ASP A 247 -21.76 14.38 -0.34
CA ASP A 247 -23.12 13.87 -0.59
C ASP A 247 -23.13 13.07 -1.90
N ARG A 248 -22.41 13.55 -2.93
CA ARG A 248 -22.12 12.78 -4.13
C ARG A 248 -21.22 11.58 -3.84
N GLY A 249 -20.20 11.74 -3.00
CA GLY A 249 -19.26 10.68 -2.62
C GLY A 249 -17.96 10.77 -3.42
N ASP A 250 -17.40 11.98 -3.47
CA ASP A 250 -16.13 12.24 -4.14
C ASP A 250 -14.94 11.77 -3.32
N ASP A 251 -13.90 11.27 -4.00
CA ASP A 251 -12.59 10.98 -3.40
C ASP A 251 -11.49 11.79 -4.06
N VAL A 252 -10.47 12.17 -3.29
CA VAL A 252 -9.23 12.76 -3.83
C VAL A 252 -8.24 11.65 -4.18
N LEU A 253 -7.66 11.73 -5.38
CA LEU A 253 -6.53 10.89 -5.82
C LEU A 253 -5.23 11.64 -5.55
N GLN A 254 -4.49 11.25 -4.52
CA GLN A 254 -3.15 11.78 -4.25
C GLN A 254 -2.08 10.92 -4.90
N ILE A 255 -1.09 11.57 -5.52
CA ILE A 255 0.14 10.96 -6.03
C ILE A 255 1.30 11.56 -5.25
N GLY A 256 2.25 10.72 -4.86
CA GLY A 256 3.46 11.16 -4.17
C GLY A 256 4.62 10.17 -4.36
N GLU A 257 5.71 10.41 -3.64
CA GLU A 257 6.91 9.59 -3.72
C GLU A 257 7.35 9.11 -2.32
N MET A 258 7.65 7.82 -2.22
CA MET A 258 8.48 7.30 -1.14
C MET A 258 9.94 7.40 -1.58
N ASN A 259 10.72 8.25 -0.92
CA ASN A 259 12.14 8.47 -1.15
C ASN A 259 12.90 8.57 0.18
N LEU A 260 14.21 8.87 0.14
CA LEU A 260 15.02 8.92 1.35
C LEU A 260 14.54 10.00 2.35
N ALA A 261 14.04 11.14 1.87
CA ALA A 261 13.53 12.21 2.73
C ALA A 261 12.21 11.81 3.42
N ALA A 262 11.31 11.15 2.68
CA ALA A 262 10.10 10.54 3.24
C ALA A 262 10.43 9.45 4.28
N ALA A 263 11.32 8.52 3.92
CA ALA A 263 11.76 7.45 4.83
C ALA A 263 12.40 8.00 6.11
N ARG A 264 13.25 9.04 5.99
CA ARG A 264 13.86 9.70 7.16
C ARG A 264 12.82 10.36 8.05
N ARG A 265 11.84 11.10 7.49
CA ARG A 265 10.76 11.72 8.27
C ARG A 265 10.00 10.67 9.06
N TYR A 266 9.55 9.62 8.38
CA TYR A 266 8.83 8.51 8.99
C TYR A 266 9.61 7.86 10.16
N LEU A 267 10.89 7.55 9.95
CA LEU A 267 11.76 6.97 10.99
C LEU A 267 11.92 7.88 12.22
N LEU A 268 11.92 9.20 12.03
CA LEU A 268 12.12 10.17 13.11
C LEU A 268 10.83 10.53 13.84
N GLN A 269 9.68 10.53 13.15
CA GLN A 269 8.43 11.08 13.66
C GLN A 269 7.42 10.01 14.10
N ASP A 270 7.32 8.90 13.36
CA ASP A 270 6.18 7.98 13.50
C ASP A 270 6.56 6.64 14.12
N VAL A 271 7.82 6.23 14.03
CA VAL A 271 8.27 4.93 14.54
C VAL A 271 8.47 4.96 16.06
N PRO A 272 7.77 4.10 16.84
CA PRO A 272 8.02 4.00 18.26
C PRO A 272 9.44 3.51 18.55
N ARG A 273 10.13 4.15 19.50
CA ARG A 273 11.54 3.83 19.82
C ARG A 273 11.78 2.35 20.17
N HIS A 274 10.81 1.71 20.82
CA HIS A 274 10.88 0.28 21.18
C HIS A 274 10.80 -0.65 19.97
N SER A 275 10.24 -0.19 18.84
CA SER A 275 10.12 -0.97 17.60
C SER A 275 11.32 -0.81 16.66
N LEU A 276 12.21 0.17 16.91
CA LEU A 276 13.40 0.42 16.09
C LEU A 276 14.32 -0.81 15.92
N PRO A 277 14.61 -1.63 16.96
CA PRO A 277 15.46 -2.81 16.78
C PRO A 277 14.84 -3.84 15.84
N ALA A 278 13.51 -4.05 15.92
CA ALA A 278 12.80 -4.96 15.03
C ALA A 278 12.83 -4.45 13.58
N MET A 279 12.67 -3.14 13.38
CA MET A 279 12.77 -2.51 12.06
C MET A 279 14.17 -2.58 11.46
N LEU A 280 15.20 -2.34 12.28
CA LEU A 280 16.59 -2.48 11.88
C LEU A 280 16.91 -3.92 11.51
N GLY A 281 16.44 -4.89 12.31
CA GLY A 281 16.57 -6.31 12.01
C GLY A 281 15.91 -6.69 10.69
N ALA A 282 14.68 -6.24 10.46
CA ALA A 282 13.97 -6.44 9.19
C ALA A 282 14.71 -5.78 8.02
N ALA A 283 15.15 -4.53 8.15
CA ALA A 283 15.87 -3.81 7.10
C ALA A 283 17.21 -4.49 6.77
N LEU A 284 17.98 -4.90 7.79
CA LEU A 284 19.23 -5.63 7.60
C LEU A 284 18.98 -6.98 6.92
N PHE A 285 17.95 -7.71 7.34
CA PHE A 285 17.55 -8.96 6.71
C PHE A 285 17.22 -8.76 5.22
N LEU A 286 16.46 -7.73 4.87
CA LEU A 286 16.13 -7.40 3.48
C LEU A 286 17.36 -7.03 2.65
N LEU A 287 18.27 -6.25 3.22
CA LEU A 287 19.53 -5.89 2.56
C LEU A 287 20.41 -7.11 2.33
N VAL A 288 20.52 -8.01 3.32
CA VAL A 288 21.25 -9.29 3.19
C VAL A 288 20.58 -10.17 2.14
N GLN A 289 19.27 -10.35 2.20
CA GLN A 289 18.49 -11.09 1.20
C GLN A 289 18.81 -10.61 -0.23
N ARG A 290 18.87 -9.29 -0.41
CA ARG A 290 19.13 -8.67 -1.70
C ARG A 290 20.61 -8.50 -2.04
N ALA A 291 21.55 -8.78 -1.14
CA ALA A 291 22.98 -8.91 -1.45
C ALA A 291 23.33 -10.36 -1.81
N VAL A 292 22.72 -11.32 -1.10
CA VAL A 292 22.88 -12.76 -1.31
C VAL A 292 22.27 -13.19 -2.65
N LEU A 293 21.08 -12.72 -3.03
CA LEU A 293 20.46 -13.07 -4.30
C LEU A 293 21.32 -12.66 -5.52
N PRO A 294 21.81 -11.42 -5.67
CA PRO A 294 22.74 -11.05 -6.72
C PRO A 294 24.05 -11.83 -6.66
N ALA A 295 24.61 -12.13 -5.49
CA ALA A 295 25.83 -12.95 -5.39
C ALA A 295 25.60 -14.40 -5.88
N ILE A 296 24.47 -15.00 -5.51
CA ILE A 296 24.03 -16.32 -6.00
C ILE A 296 23.74 -16.26 -7.51
N TYR A 297 23.08 -15.20 -7.99
CA TYR A 297 22.80 -14.99 -9.41
C TYR A 297 24.06 -14.68 -10.23
N TRP A 298 25.06 -14.01 -9.66
CA TRP A 298 26.37 -13.80 -10.29
C TRP A 298 27.10 -15.12 -10.50
N LEU A 299 26.89 -16.06 -9.59
CA LEU A 299 27.39 -17.44 -9.69
C LEU A 299 26.48 -18.35 -10.53
N SER A 300 25.33 -17.87 -11.00
CA SER A 300 24.37 -18.64 -11.80
C SER A 300 24.55 -18.34 -13.31
N PRO A 301 25.00 -19.32 -14.12
CA PRO A 301 25.38 -19.08 -15.52
C PRO A 301 24.21 -18.90 -16.50
N GLY A 302 22.96 -18.87 -16.04
CA GLY A 302 21.75 -19.00 -16.88
C GLY A 302 20.94 -17.73 -17.19
N ARG A 303 21.25 -16.54 -16.62
CA ARG A 303 20.41 -15.33 -16.82
C ARG A 303 21.13 -14.13 -17.43
N ARG A 304 20.44 -13.43 -18.33
CA ARG A 304 20.88 -12.16 -18.98
C ARG A 304 20.94 -11.02 -17.96
N TRP A 305 22.01 -10.22 -18.02
CA TRP A 305 22.18 -9.05 -17.16
C TRP A 305 22.51 -7.80 -17.99
N GLY A 306 21.48 -7.00 -18.30
CA GLY A 306 21.63 -5.81 -19.15
C GLY A 306 22.18 -6.18 -20.53
N ARG A 307 23.43 -5.81 -20.83
CA ARG A 307 24.11 -6.14 -22.09
C ARG A 307 24.84 -7.50 -22.08
N LEU A 308 24.98 -8.15 -20.93
CA LEU A 308 25.70 -9.42 -20.78
C LEU A 308 24.76 -10.60 -21.07
N ARG A 309 25.16 -11.46 -22.02
CA ARG A 309 24.42 -12.67 -22.41
C ARG A 309 24.89 -13.88 -21.59
N PRO A 310 23.99 -14.79 -21.16
CA PRO A 310 24.33 -16.01 -20.47
C PRO A 310 25.05 -16.97 -21.42
N TRP A 311 25.82 -17.89 -20.83
CA TRP A 311 26.60 -18.89 -21.57
C TRP A 311 25.71 -20.01 -22.15
N ARG A 312 24.54 -20.27 -21.55
CA ARG A 312 23.49 -21.15 -22.08
C ARG A 312 22.14 -20.48 -21.93
N GLU A 313 21.34 -20.49 -23.00
CA GLU A 313 19.92 -20.14 -22.95
C GLU A 313 19.16 -21.39 -22.48
N GLU A 314 18.55 -21.33 -21.29
CA GLU A 314 17.58 -22.35 -20.89
C GLU A 314 16.25 -22.08 -21.61
N PRO A 315 15.59 -23.11 -22.16
CA PRO A 315 14.28 -22.95 -22.80
C PRO A 315 13.24 -22.53 -21.75
N ASP A 316 12.45 -21.50 -22.07
CA ASP A 316 11.39 -20.97 -21.21
C ASP A 316 10.40 -22.09 -20.79
N VAL A 317 10.16 -22.22 -19.48
CA VAL A 317 9.09 -23.02 -18.85
C VAL A 317 8.15 -22.07 -18.12
#